data_AF-A0AAU7ZD67-F1
#
_entry.id   AF-A0AAU7ZD67-F1
#
_cell.length_a   1.000
_cell.length_b   1.000
_cell.length_c   1.000
_cell.angle_alpha   90.00
_cell.angle_beta   90.00
_cell.angle_gamma   90.00
#
_symmetry.space_group_name_H-M   'P 1'
#
loop_
_entity.id
_entity.type
_entity.pdbx_description
1 polymer ?
#
loop_
_entity_poly.entity_id
_entity_poly.type
_entity_poly.pdbx_seq_one_letter_code
_entity_poly.pdbx_strand_id
1 'polypeptide(L)'
;MNRAITNLETKTTRRTVLGGVLASAVASMVPSKVFAEVVDSGADGSALGLNSKKANLYAFPGVHPETTVIAATWPIRLNRFDCSAQKESQVTIHAGARRWDVELPGGPVEAALLEQQGCRIFAGSVATQSGTDGVVLKAVIIEIPKKVLTGSGAMDIWAERVLHTGQRQRVGSPFIAALVAEQAGLARSYHNLSPSDDRAMLMEDIVKAIASKSRKSGMAGDPDAYARRVASRLLPDVLHYDPQWPSGFTFAAQNGRHPEEVSDLVVDTILNGSPALGSPKADVHLQEPFPFFSRRDSVA
;
A
#
# COMPACT_ATOMS: atom_id res chain seq x y z
N MET A 1 31.77 -29.51 50.42
CA MET A 1 32.69 -28.49 49.88
C MET A 1 33.07 -28.85 48.46
N ASN A 2 32.82 -27.93 47.51
CA ASN A 2 33.49 -27.66 46.23
C ASN A 2 33.99 -28.76 45.27
N ARG A 3 33.55 -28.55 44.01
CA ARG A 3 34.18 -28.82 42.69
C ARG A 3 34.23 -30.27 42.16
N ALA A 4 34.20 -30.51 40.83
CA ALA A 4 33.63 -29.83 39.64
C ALA A 4 34.08 -30.62 38.37
N ILE A 5 33.42 -30.41 37.21
CA ILE A 5 33.94 -30.68 35.83
C ILE A 5 34.11 -32.19 35.49
N THR A 6 33.72 -32.80 34.36
CA THR A 6 32.97 -32.49 33.11
C THR A 6 32.60 -33.88 32.47
N ASN A 7 32.01 -34.10 31.28
CA ASN A 7 31.57 -33.30 30.12
C ASN A 7 30.52 -34.11 29.33
N LEU A 8 29.37 -33.54 28.92
CA LEU A 8 28.57 -34.10 27.82
C LEU A 8 27.55 -33.10 27.27
N GLU A 9 27.79 -32.53 26.08
CA GLU A 9 26.71 -32.13 25.17
C GLU A 9 27.21 -31.97 23.73
N THR A 10 26.50 -32.59 22.80
CA THR A 10 26.96 -32.81 21.42
C THR A 10 26.47 -31.70 20.50
N LYS A 11 27.40 -31.07 19.77
CA LYS A 11 27.09 -30.02 18.77
C LYS A 11 26.06 -30.52 17.75
N THR A 12 24.90 -29.87 17.68
CA THR A 12 24.03 -29.92 16.49
C THR A 12 23.75 -28.50 15.97
N THR A 13 24.46 -28.17 14.90
CA THR A 13 24.25 -27.14 13.87
C THR A 13 23.12 -26.12 14.06
N ARG A 14 23.48 -24.86 14.39
CA ARG A 14 22.62 -23.68 14.12
C ARG A 14 22.49 -23.45 12.61
N ARG A 15 21.27 -23.30 12.08
CA ARG A 15 21.03 -22.71 10.76
C ARG A 15 19.65 -22.06 10.62
N THR A 16 19.48 -20.92 11.31
CA THR A 16 18.31 -20.03 11.18
C THR A 16 18.78 -18.58 11.30
N VAL A 17 17.94 -17.62 10.86
CA VAL A 17 18.17 -16.16 10.78
C VAL A 17 18.83 -15.70 9.47
N LEU A 18 18.00 -15.58 8.43
CA LEU A 18 18.19 -14.66 7.30
C LEU A 18 16.82 -14.46 6.61
N GLY A 19 16.02 -13.53 7.16
CA GLY A 19 14.63 -13.29 6.76
C GLY A 19 13.98 -12.25 7.68
N GLY A 20 14.38 -10.98 7.54
CA GLY A 20 13.96 -9.90 8.44
C GLY A 20 14.80 -8.63 8.30
N VAL A 21 15.03 -8.16 7.07
CA VAL A 21 15.97 -7.04 6.77
C VAL A 21 15.26 -5.79 6.22
N LEU A 22 13.95 -5.83 5.99
CA LEU A 22 13.20 -4.69 5.42
C LEU A 22 12.75 -3.66 6.47
N ALA A 23 12.51 -4.03 7.72
CA ALA A 23 11.97 -3.13 8.74
C ALA A 23 12.82 -1.87 8.99
N SER A 24 14.12 -2.02 9.30
CA SER A 24 14.95 -0.89 9.77
C SER A 24 15.69 -0.11 8.68
N ALA A 25 15.58 -0.50 7.41
CA ALA A 25 16.44 0.04 6.35
C ALA A 25 16.04 1.44 5.86
N VAL A 26 14.82 1.90 6.15
CA VAL A 26 14.29 3.19 5.68
C VAL A 26 14.47 4.30 6.70
N ALA A 27 14.32 4.00 8.00
CA ALA A 27 14.61 4.92 9.11
C ALA A 27 16.03 5.52 9.03
N SER A 28 17.02 4.72 8.61
CA SER A 28 18.42 5.14 8.49
C SER A 28 18.72 6.01 7.26
N MET A 29 17.75 6.28 6.39
CA MET A 29 17.90 7.15 5.21
C MET A 29 17.40 8.58 5.45
N VAL A 30 16.82 8.88 6.61
CA VAL A 30 16.41 10.25 7.01
C VAL A 30 17.56 10.92 7.78
N PRO A 31 18.02 12.13 7.40
CA PRO A 31 19.10 12.82 8.12
C PRO A 31 18.75 13.12 9.58
N SER A 32 19.67 12.87 10.52
CA SER A 32 19.40 12.95 11.97
C SER A 32 18.98 14.33 12.49
N LYS A 33 19.33 15.42 11.80
CA LYS A 33 18.89 16.79 12.15
C LYS A 33 17.37 16.98 12.08
N VAL A 34 16.69 16.18 11.25
CA VAL A 34 15.27 16.32 10.93
C VAL A 34 14.35 16.05 12.13
N PHE A 35 14.75 15.20 13.07
CA PHE A 35 13.89 14.82 14.21
C PHE A 35 13.76 15.91 15.29
N ALA A 36 14.61 16.94 15.29
CA ALA A 36 14.61 17.96 16.34
C ALA A 36 13.64 19.14 16.09
N GLU A 37 13.37 19.47 14.82
CA GLU A 37 12.54 20.63 14.45
C GLU A 37 11.03 20.33 14.38
N VAL A 38 10.62 19.06 14.39
CA VAL A 38 9.22 18.63 14.20
C VAL A 38 8.32 18.93 15.42
N VAL A 39 8.90 19.31 16.57
CA VAL A 39 8.15 19.52 17.83
C VAL A 39 7.64 20.95 18.01
N ASP A 40 8.17 21.94 17.28
CA ASP A 40 7.88 23.36 17.54
C ASP A 40 7.74 24.21 16.27
N SER A 41 6.56 24.19 15.65
CA SER A 41 6.11 25.22 14.69
C SER A 41 4.59 25.21 14.53
N GLY A 42 3.97 26.37 14.75
CA GLY A 42 2.54 26.60 14.60
C GLY A 42 2.06 26.48 13.14
N ALA A 43 0.78 26.15 12.97
CA ALA A 43 0.19 25.89 11.66
C ALA A 43 0.03 27.15 10.80
N ASP A 44 0.34 27.02 9.51
CA ASP A 44 -0.23 27.86 8.46
C ASP A 44 -0.70 26.97 7.30
N GLY A 45 -1.98 27.08 6.94
CA GLY A 45 -2.68 26.05 6.16
C GLY A 45 -2.84 26.40 4.69
N SER A 46 -2.05 25.80 3.79
CA SER A 46 -2.33 25.83 2.34
C SER A 46 -1.71 24.66 1.56
N ALA A 47 -2.28 23.45 1.72
CA ALA A 47 -2.00 22.29 0.86
C ALA A 47 -3.12 21.22 0.87
N LEU A 48 -4.40 21.62 0.95
CA LEU A 48 -5.54 20.69 0.99
C LEU A 48 -5.92 20.18 -0.42
N GLY A 49 -5.03 19.36 -1.01
CA GLY A 49 -5.28 18.64 -2.26
C GLY A 49 -5.59 17.17 -2.01
N LEU A 50 -6.86 16.77 -2.21
CA LEU A 50 -7.37 15.47 -1.77
C LEU A 50 -6.65 14.26 -2.41
N ASN A 51 -6.38 13.25 -1.56
CA ASN A 51 -5.79 11.95 -1.88
C ASN A 51 -6.64 11.07 -2.83
N SER A 52 -7.92 11.43 -3.04
CA SER A 52 -8.95 10.71 -3.80
C SER A 52 -8.70 10.52 -5.31
N LYS A 53 -7.45 10.62 -5.76
CA LYS A 53 -7.02 10.44 -7.16
C LYS A 53 -6.15 9.20 -7.41
N LYS A 54 -5.65 8.54 -6.36
CA LYS A 54 -4.72 7.41 -6.47
C LYS A 54 -5.42 6.08 -6.15
N ALA A 55 -5.02 4.99 -6.80
CA ALA A 55 -5.39 3.66 -6.34
C ALA A 55 -4.60 3.35 -5.05
N ASN A 56 -5.22 2.67 -4.10
CA ASN A 56 -4.58 2.27 -2.84
C ASN A 56 -4.64 0.74 -2.68
N LEU A 57 -3.64 0.20 -1.98
CA LEU A 57 -3.59 -1.18 -1.51
C LEU A 57 -3.32 -1.17 -0.01
N TYR A 58 -3.99 -2.07 0.70
CA TYR A 58 -3.98 -2.22 2.14
C TYR A 58 -3.83 -3.69 2.51
N ALA A 59 -3.13 -3.96 3.61
CA ALA A 59 -2.96 -5.28 4.18
C ALA A 59 -2.81 -5.15 5.70
N PHE A 60 -3.74 -5.73 6.46
CA PHE A 60 -3.83 -5.52 7.90
C PHE A 60 -4.54 -6.68 8.62
N PRO A 61 -4.38 -6.84 9.94
CA PRO A 61 -5.16 -7.81 10.72
C PRO A 61 -6.65 -7.46 10.71
N GLY A 62 -7.53 -8.45 10.56
CA GLY A 62 -8.97 -8.23 10.69
C GLY A 62 -9.42 -8.12 12.15
N VAL A 63 -10.67 -7.72 12.37
CA VAL A 63 -11.27 -7.65 13.73
C VAL A 63 -11.30 -9.01 14.43
N HIS A 64 -11.34 -10.11 13.67
CA HIS A 64 -11.08 -11.43 14.21
C HIS A 64 -9.55 -11.69 14.23
N PRO A 65 -8.94 -12.05 15.37
CA PRO A 65 -7.47 -12.17 15.50
C PRO A 65 -6.84 -13.27 14.62
N GLU A 66 -7.68 -14.13 14.04
CA GLU A 66 -7.28 -15.20 13.12
C GLU A 66 -7.64 -14.86 11.65
N THR A 67 -7.76 -13.58 11.29
CA THR A 67 -7.95 -13.12 9.90
C THR A 67 -6.97 -12.02 9.50
N THR A 68 -6.61 -12.03 8.21
CA THR A 68 -5.92 -10.94 7.50
C THR A 68 -6.89 -10.35 6.50
N VAL A 69 -6.90 -9.02 6.38
CA VAL A 69 -7.65 -8.29 5.37
C VAL A 69 -6.68 -7.77 4.32
N ILE A 70 -6.95 -8.06 3.06
CA ILE A 70 -6.33 -7.38 1.92
C ILE A 70 -7.42 -6.56 1.23
N ALA A 71 -7.18 -5.27 1.01
CA ALA A 71 -8.11 -4.40 0.32
C ALA A 71 -7.40 -3.58 -0.76
N ALA A 72 -8.00 -3.48 -1.94
CA ALA A 72 -7.56 -2.60 -3.01
C ALA A 72 -8.69 -1.64 -3.38
N THR A 73 -8.38 -0.34 -3.49
CA THR A 73 -9.36 0.68 -3.87
C THR A 73 -8.91 1.47 -5.09
N TRP A 74 -9.87 1.87 -5.91
CA TRP A 74 -9.66 2.73 -7.06
C TRP A 74 -10.68 3.87 -7.07
N PRO A 75 -10.25 5.12 -7.21
CA PRO A 75 -11.16 6.24 -7.42
C PRO A 75 -11.74 6.20 -8.83
N ILE A 76 -13.01 6.55 -8.88
CA ILE A 76 -13.79 6.74 -10.09
C ILE A 76 -14.45 8.12 -9.98
N ARG A 77 -14.29 8.92 -11.02
CA ARG A 77 -15.01 10.19 -11.15
C ARG A 77 -16.38 9.89 -11.75
N LEU A 78 -17.46 10.14 -11.01
CA LEU A 78 -18.78 10.18 -11.61
C LEU A 78 -18.87 11.44 -12.47
N ASN A 79 -19.04 11.27 -13.78
CA ASN A 79 -19.37 12.38 -14.65
C ASN A 79 -20.89 12.57 -14.60
N ARG A 80 -21.38 13.81 -14.39
CA ARG A 80 -22.82 14.09 -14.12
C ARG A 80 -23.78 13.62 -15.21
N PHE A 81 -23.28 13.30 -16.39
CA PHE A 81 -24.05 12.91 -17.57
C PHE A 81 -23.95 11.42 -17.92
N ASP A 82 -23.19 10.62 -17.17
CA ASP A 82 -22.87 9.24 -17.55
C ASP A 82 -22.88 8.26 -16.36
N CYS A 83 -24.01 8.23 -15.63
CA CYS A 83 -24.24 7.29 -14.55
C CYS A 83 -24.58 5.86 -15.03
N SER A 84 -24.78 5.66 -16.34
CA SER A 84 -25.30 4.41 -16.94
C SER A 84 -24.27 3.63 -17.75
N ALA A 85 -23.12 4.20 -18.14
CA ALA A 85 -22.08 3.49 -18.91
C ALA A 85 -20.88 3.00 -18.09
N GLN A 86 -20.95 3.02 -16.76
CA GLN A 86 -19.97 2.32 -15.93
C GLN A 86 -20.10 0.81 -16.09
N LYS A 87 -19.35 0.27 -17.05
CA LYS A 87 -19.23 -1.17 -17.29
C LYS A 87 -18.35 -1.82 -16.22
N GLU A 88 -18.60 -3.11 -15.99
CA GLU A 88 -17.82 -3.97 -15.12
C GLU A 88 -16.32 -3.92 -15.44
N SER A 89 -15.51 -4.11 -14.42
CA SER A 89 -14.05 -4.20 -14.55
C SER A 89 -13.56 -5.40 -13.76
N GLN A 90 -12.64 -6.17 -14.33
CA GLN A 90 -12.02 -7.28 -13.63
C GLN A 90 -10.91 -6.75 -12.74
N VAL A 91 -10.89 -7.15 -11.47
CA VAL A 91 -9.80 -6.91 -10.54
C VAL A 91 -9.12 -8.23 -10.21
N THR A 92 -7.81 -8.25 -10.26
CA THR A 92 -7.00 -9.35 -9.76
C THR A 92 -6.17 -8.88 -8.58
N ILE A 93 -6.26 -9.57 -7.45
CA ILE A 93 -5.38 -9.38 -6.29
C ILE A 93 -4.43 -10.57 -6.21
N HIS A 94 -3.14 -10.28 -6.11
CA HIS A 94 -2.06 -11.25 -5.92
C HIS A 94 -1.51 -11.11 -4.50
N ALA A 95 -1.31 -12.22 -3.80
CA ALA A 95 -0.64 -12.25 -2.49
C ALA A 95 0.24 -13.51 -2.38
N GLY A 96 1.54 -13.34 -2.61
CA GLY A 96 2.47 -14.47 -2.73
C GLY A 96 2.02 -15.45 -3.83
N ALA A 97 1.78 -16.71 -3.45
CA ALA A 97 1.30 -17.76 -4.37
C ALA A 97 -0.22 -17.72 -4.63
N ARG A 98 -0.99 -16.86 -3.96
CA ARG A 98 -2.45 -16.75 -4.12
C ARG A 98 -2.82 -15.66 -5.11
N ARG A 99 -3.93 -15.90 -5.82
CA ARG A 99 -4.57 -14.99 -6.78
C ARG A 99 -6.08 -15.06 -6.56
N TRP A 100 -6.75 -13.91 -6.55
CA TRP A 100 -8.20 -13.81 -6.60
C TRP A 100 -8.58 -12.93 -7.78
N ASP A 101 -9.45 -13.43 -8.64
CA ASP A 101 -10.04 -12.72 -9.77
C ASP A 101 -11.48 -12.40 -9.42
N VAL A 102 -11.81 -11.10 -9.40
CA VAL A 102 -13.04 -10.55 -8.84
C VAL A 102 -13.62 -9.53 -9.80
N GLU A 103 -14.87 -9.71 -10.20
CA GLU A 103 -15.60 -8.73 -11.01
C GLU A 103 -16.09 -7.59 -10.10
N LEU A 104 -15.71 -6.35 -10.43
CA LEU A 104 -16.29 -5.16 -9.81
C LEU A 104 -17.61 -4.82 -10.52
N PRO A 105 -18.74 -4.78 -9.80
CA PRO A 105 -20.02 -4.33 -10.36
C PRO A 105 -19.93 -2.91 -10.91
N GLY A 106 -20.62 -2.64 -12.01
CA GLY A 106 -20.55 -1.38 -12.73
C GLY A 106 -21.17 -0.21 -11.97
N GLY A 107 -22.40 -0.37 -11.47
CA GLY A 107 -23.22 0.70 -10.92
C GLY A 107 -22.65 1.36 -9.67
N PRO A 108 -22.92 2.66 -9.42
CA PRO A 108 -22.25 3.44 -8.38
C PRO A 108 -22.58 3.04 -6.93
N VAL A 109 -23.62 2.24 -6.70
CA VAL A 109 -24.08 1.72 -5.39
C VAL A 109 -24.02 0.19 -5.31
N GLU A 110 -23.74 -0.47 -6.44
CA GLU A 110 -23.69 -1.94 -6.53
C GLU A 110 -22.51 -2.50 -5.72
N ALA A 111 -22.78 -3.63 -5.06
CA ALA A 111 -21.77 -4.46 -4.45
C ALA A 111 -22.18 -5.94 -4.44
N ALA A 112 -21.20 -6.81 -4.62
CA ALA A 112 -21.31 -8.25 -4.46
C ALA A 112 -20.61 -8.71 -3.18
N LEU A 113 -21.18 -9.74 -2.54
CA LEU A 113 -20.52 -10.55 -1.52
C LEU A 113 -20.30 -11.93 -2.12
N LEU A 114 -19.07 -12.42 -2.06
CA LEU A 114 -18.61 -13.63 -2.72
C LEU A 114 -17.78 -14.48 -1.74
N GLU A 115 -17.72 -15.79 -1.97
CA GLU A 115 -16.77 -16.67 -1.30
C GLU A 115 -15.89 -17.37 -2.33
N GLN A 116 -14.57 -17.29 -2.16
CA GLN A 116 -13.60 -17.89 -3.09
C GLN A 116 -12.38 -18.38 -2.31
N GLN A 117 -11.93 -19.62 -2.58
CA GLN A 117 -10.77 -20.24 -1.91
C GLN A 117 -10.83 -20.27 -0.36
N GLY A 118 -12.04 -20.20 0.23
CA GLY A 118 -12.24 -20.13 1.69
C GLY A 118 -12.05 -18.73 2.29
N CYS A 119 -12.03 -17.69 1.46
CA CYS A 119 -12.00 -16.27 1.86
C CYS A 119 -13.38 -15.63 1.62
N ARG A 120 -13.76 -14.67 2.49
CA ARG A 120 -14.91 -13.78 2.24
C ARG A 120 -14.45 -12.61 1.39
N ILE A 121 -15.19 -12.29 0.33
CA ILE A 121 -14.84 -11.23 -0.61
C ILE A 121 -16.01 -10.26 -0.75
N PHE A 122 -15.69 -8.97 -0.75
CA PHE A 122 -16.59 -7.88 -1.10
C PHE A 122 -16.03 -7.17 -2.33
N ALA A 123 -16.91 -6.84 -3.27
CA ALA A 123 -16.57 -6.11 -4.48
C ALA A 123 -17.65 -5.06 -4.75
N GLY A 124 -17.34 -3.77 -4.67
CA GLY A 124 -18.37 -2.73 -4.82
C GLY A 124 -17.92 -1.33 -4.46
N SER A 125 -18.89 -0.42 -4.32
CA SER A 125 -18.62 0.98 -3.94
C SER A 125 -18.57 1.18 -2.42
N VAL A 126 -17.59 1.93 -1.95
CA VAL A 126 -17.40 2.28 -0.52
C VAL A 126 -17.51 3.78 -0.29
N ALA A 127 -17.90 4.14 0.94
CA ALA A 127 -18.03 5.52 1.38
C ALA A 127 -16.66 6.16 1.61
N THR A 128 -16.51 7.41 1.14
CA THR A 128 -15.30 8.21 1.29
C THR A 128 -15.47 9.25 2.40
N GLN A 129 -14.46 9.48 3.25
CA GLN A 129 -14.59 10.50 4.31
C GLN A 129 -14.78 11.93 3.78
N SER A 130 -14.29 12.22 2.57
CA SER A 130 -14.34 13.58 2.02
C SER A 130 -15.71 14.03 1.51
N GLY A 131 -16.64 13.11 1.22
CA GLY A 131 -18.07 13.38 0.96
C GLY A 131 -18.47 14.22 -0.28
N THR A 132 -17.66 15.16 -0.76
CA THR A 132 -18.11 16.32 -1.55
C THR A 132 -17.76 16.31 -3.05
N ASP A 133 -16.79 15.50 -3.48
CA ASP A 133 -16.10 15.73 -4.76
C ASP A 133 -16.66 14.95 -5.95
N GLY A 134 -17.77 14.23 -5.78
CA GLY A 134 -18.32 13.34 -6.82
C GLY A 134 -17.43 12.13 -7.15
N VAL A 135 -16.40 11.87 -6.34
CA VAL A 135 -15.57 10.66 -6.42
C VAL A 135 -16.27 9.50 -5.71
N VAL A 136 -16.28 8.34 -6.36
CA VAL A 136 -16.64 7.05 -5.76
C VAL A 136 -15.36 6.22 -5.65
N LEU A 137 -15.10 5.62 -4.49
CA LEU A 137 -14.11 4.55 -4.40
C LEU A 137 -14.80 3.22 -4.72
N LYS A 138 -14.32 2.51 -5.74
CA LYS A 138 -14.57 1.08 -5.87
C LYS A 138 -13.53 0.33 -5.06
N ALA A 139 -13.94 -0.72 -4.36
CA ALA A 139 -13.09 -1.54 -3.53
C ALA A 139 -13.30 -3.03 -3.84
N VAL A 140 -12.20 -3.78 -3.81
CA VAL A 140 -12.22 -5.23 -3.58
C VAL A 140 -11.57 -5.48 -2.24
N ILE A 141 -12.25 -6.21 -1.35
CA ILE A 141 -11.83 -6.48 0.02
C ILE A 141 -11.95 -7.97 0.28
N ILE A 142 -10.85 -8.59 0.69
CA ILE A 142 -10.71 -10.02 0.91
C ILE A 142 -10.34 -10.23 2.37
N GLU A 143 -11.22 -10.90 3.12
CA GLU A 143 -10.88 -11.41 4.44
C GLU A 143 -10.41 -12.86 4.31
N ILE A 144 -9.18 -13.09 4.74
CA ILE A 144 -8.45 -14.35 4.62
C ILE A 144 -8.29 -14.93 6.03
N PRO A 145 -8.99 -16.05 6.35
CA PRO A 145 -8.73 -16.76 7.59
C PRO A 145 -7.28 -17.28 7.62
N LYS A 146 -6.60 -17.16 8.75
CA LYS A 146 -5.18 -17.57 8.92
C LYS A 146 -4.93 -19.03 8.55
N LYS A 147 -5.91 -19.92 8.76
CA LYS A 147 -5.89 -21.32 8.28
C LYS A 147 -5.74 -21.48 6.74
N VAL A 148 -6.05 -20.44 5.97
CA VAL A 148 -5.90 -20.37 4.50
C VAL A 148 -4.50 -19.87 4.12
N LEU A 149 -3.81 -19.17 5.03
CA LEU A 149 -2.42 -18.76 4.88
C LEU A 149 -1.49 -19.91 5.28
N THR A 150 -0.96 -20.63 4.30
CA THR A 150 -0.01 -21.73 4.50
C THR A 150 1.43 -21.23 4.53
N GLY A 151 2.26 -21.77 5.44
CA GLY A 151 3.70 -21.44 5.52
C GLY A 151 4.00 -20.32 6.51
N SER A 152 4.95 -19.43 6.18
CA SER A 152 5.32 -18.29 7.03
C SER A 152 4.22 -17.25 7.17
N GLY A 153 3.25 -17.19 6.25
CA GLY A 153 2.22 -16.15 6.20
C GLY A 153 2.70 -14.86 5.53
N ALA A 154 4.01 -14.58 5.53
CA ALA A 154 4.62 -13.51 4.74
C ALA A 154 4.23 -13.58 3.25
N MET A 155 3.81 -12.44 2.70
CA MET A 155 3.30 -12.30 1.35
C MET A 155 3.70 -10.94 0.75
N ASP A 156 4.08 -10.97 -0.52
CA ASP A 156 4.20 -9.77 -1.34
C ASP A 156 2.89 -9.59 -2.09
N ILE A 157 2.23 -8.44 -1.88
CA ILE A 157 0.87 -8.18 -2.34
C ILE A 157 0.89 -7.10 -3.42
N TRP A 158 0.15 -7.31 -4.49
CA TRP A 158 -0.14 -6.28 -5.49
C TRP A 158 -1.49 -6.57 -6.15
N ALA A 159 -2.07 -5.56 -6.79
CA ALA A 159 -3.34 -5.71 -7.49
C ALA A 159 -3.31 -5.07 -8.87
N GLU A 160 -4.16 -5.56 -9.76
CA GLU A 160 -4.43 -4.98 -11.07
C GLU A 160 -5.95 -4.88 -11.31
N ARG A 161 -6.34 -3.86 -12.07
CA ARG A 161 -7.69 -3.70 -12.59
C ARG A 161 -7.62 -3.60 -14.11
N VAL A 162 -8.40 -4.41 -14.81
CA VAL A 162 -8.62 -4.31 -16.25
C VAL A 162 -9.98 -3.65 -16.46
N LEU A 163 -9.96 -2.45 -17.02
CA LEU A 163 -11.17 -1.72 -17.43
C LEU A 163 -11.76 -2.38 -18.68
N HIS A 164 -13.07 -2.21 -18.91
CA HIS A 164 -13.75 -2.71 -20.12
C HIS A 164 -13.12 -2.22 -21.45
N THR A 165 -12.37 -1.12 -21.43
CA THR A 165 -11.58 -0.63 -22.58
C THR A 165 -10.33 -1.45 -22.89
N GLY A 166 -10.05 -2.51 -22.12
CA GLY A 166 -8.79 -3.26 -22.13
C GLY A 166 -7.64 -2.57 -21.39
N GLN A 167 -7.84 -1.35 -20.86
CA GLN A 167 -6.81 -0.63 -20.13
C GLN A 167 -6.57 -1.26 -18.75
N ARG A 168 -5.34 -1.73 -18.53
CA ARG A 168 -4.85 -2.20 -17.23
C ARG A 168 -4.44 -1.04 -16.32
N GLN A 169 -4.63 -1.21 -15.01
CA GLN A 169 -4.16 -0.33 -13.95
C GLN A 169 -3.64 -1.16 -12.76
N ARG A 170 -2.33 -1.22 -12.59
CA ARG A 170 -1.67 -1.84 -11.42
C ARG A 170 -1.67 -0.92 -10.18
N VAL A 171 -1.61 -1.49 -8.99
CA VAL A 171 -1.25 -0.84 -7.71
C VAL A 171 -0.43 -1.81 -6.84
N GLY A 172 0.65 -1.33 -6.23
CA GLY A 172 1.49 -2.05 -5.28
C GLY A 172 1.68 -1.24 -4.00
N SER A 173 2.90 -0.76 -3.75
CA SER A 173 3.19 0.10 -2.60
C SER A 173 2.63 1.53 -2.79
N PRO A 174 2.31 2.25 -1.69
CA PRO A 174 1.84 3.63 -1.80
C PRO A 174 2.93 4.60 -2.31
N PHE A 175 4.22 4.22 -2.21
CA PHE A 175 5.33 5.02 -2.73
C PHE A 175 5.28 5.14 -4.26
N ILE A 176 5.18 4.00 -4.97
CA ILE A 176 5.14 4.02 -6.43
C ILE A 176 3.79 4.54 -6.93
N ALA A 177 2.69 4.24 -6.22
CA ALA A 177 1.38 4.85 -6.50
C ALA A 177 1.42 6.40 -6.46
N ALA A 178 2.18 7.00 -5.52
CA ALA A 178 2.38 8.44 -5.46
C ALA A 178 3.18 8.99 -6.66
N LEU A 179 4.27 8.32 -7.06
CA LEU A 179 5.06 8.73 -8.23
C LEU A 179 4.27 8.61 -9.54
N VAL A 180 3.54 7.50 -9.71
CA VAL A 180 2.69 7.21 -10.87
C VAL A 180 1.58 8.26 -11.03
N ALA A 181 0.95 8.68 -9.93
CA ALA A 181 -0.11 9.69 -9.95
C ALA A 181 0.35 11.09 -10.41
N GLU A 182 1.64 11.40 -10.29
CA GLU A 182 2.23 12.68 -10.68
C GLU A 182 2.88 12.64 -12.08
N GLN A 183 3.17 11.44 -12.62
CA GLN A 183 4.03 11.27 -13.80
C GLN A 183 3.38 10.36 -14.85
N ALA A 184 2.64 10.96 -15.77
CA ALA A 184 1.88 10.24 -16.80
C ALA A 184 2.75 9.32 -17.69
N GLY A 185 4.02 9.68 -17.95
CA GLY A 185 4.96 8.83 -18.69
C GLY A 185 5.28 7.53 -17.94
N LEU A 186 5.66 7.65 -16.66
CA LEU A 186 5.89 6.52 -15.77
C LEU A 186 4.63 5.66 -15.62
N ALA A 187 3.45 6.28 -15.45
CA ALA A 187 2.18 5.58 -15.30
C ALA A 187 1.88 4.64 -16.47
N ARG A 188 2.15 5.07 -17.70
CA ARG A 188 1.94 4.24 -18.91
C ARG A 188 2.80 2.98 -18.91
N SER A 189 4.08 3.08 -18.55
CA SER A 189 4.96 1.90 -18.46
C SER A 189 4.56 1.01 -17.28
N TYR A 190 4.42 1.61 -16.10
CA TYR A 190 4.10 0.94 -14.83
C TYR A 190 2.81 0.11 -14.90
N HIS A 191 1.74 0.63 -15.53
CA HIS A 191 0.46 -0.09 -15.62
C HIS A 191 0.47 -1.28 -16.61
N ASN A 192 1.52 -1.46 -17.41
CA ASN A 192 1.63 -2.55 -18.39
C ASN A 192 2.64 -3.64 -18.00
N LEU A 193 3.26 -3.56 -16.81
CA LEU A 193 4.31 -4.49 -16.36
C LEU A 193 3.87 -5.39 -15.20
N SER A 194 4.54 -6.54 -15.05
CA SER A 194 4.52 -7.34 -13.82
C SER A 194 5.55 -6.79 -12.82
N PRO A 195 5.35 -6.91 -11.49
CA PRO A 195 6.35 -6.48 -10.51
C PRO A 195 7.73 -7.14 -10.70
N SER A 196 7.78 -8.36 -11.26
CA SER A 196 9.02 -9.04 -11.66
C SER A 196 9.92 -8.19 -12.56
N ASP A 197 9.33 -7.33 -13.39
CA ASP A 197 10.01 -6.64 -14.48
C ASP A 197 10.45 -5.23 -14.06
N ASP A 198 9.92 -4.71 -12.94
CA ASP A 198 10.10 -3.32 -12.50
C ASP A 198 11.57 -2.93 -12.37
N ARG A 199 12.41 -3.81 -11.83
CA ARG A 199 13.85 -3.52 -11.67
C ARG A 199 14.58 -3.37 -13.00
N ALA A 200 14.15 -4.08 -14.04
CA ALA A 200 14.74 -4.00 -15.37
C ALA A 200 14.15 -2.84 -16.19
N MET A 201 12.85 -2.60 -16.05
CA MET A 201 12.07 -1.73 -16.95
C MET A 201 11.75 -0.33 -16.39
N LEU A 202 11.73 -0.16 -15.06
CA LEU A 202 11.31 1.08 -14.40
C LEU A 202 12.40 1.74 -13.53
N MET A 203 13.49 1.03 -13.21
CA MET A 203 14.51 1.52 -12.26
C MET A 203 15.02 2.92 -12.60
N GLU A 204 15.39 3.18 -13.85
CA GLU A 204 15.88 4.51 -14.24
C GLU A 204 14.82 5.60 -14.08
N ASP A 205 13.58 5.33 -14.46
CA ASP A 205 12.51 6.33 -14.44
C ASP A 205 12.06 6.62 -13.01
N ILE A 206 12.04 5.61 -12.13
CA ILE A 206 11.85 5.79 -10.68
C ILE A 206 13.01 6.58 -10.06
N VAL A 207 14.26 6.33 -10.47
CA VAL A 207 15.41 7.14 -10.03
C VAL A 207 15.29 8.59 -10.50
N LYS A 208 14.95 8.84 -11.77
CA LYS A 208 14.73 10.19 -12.32
C LYS A 208 13.60 10.91 -11.58
N ALA A 209 12.51 10.19 -11.30
CA ALA A 209 11.34 10.68 -10.56
C ALA A 209 11.70 11.13 -9.12
N ILE A 210 12.34 10.26 -8.35
CA ILE A 210 12.74 10.55 -6.96
C ILE A 210 13.82 11.62 -6.93
N ALA A 211 14.81 11.58 -7.83
CA ALA A 211 15.85 12.61 -7.91
C ALA A 211 15.26 13.99 -8.25
N SER A 212 14.19 14.06 -9.07
CA SER A 212 13.48 15.32 -9.31
C SER A 212 12.75 15.83 -8.07
N LYS A 213 12.07 14.98 -7.30
CA LYS A 213 11.43 15.37 -6.02
C LYS A 213 12.47 15.83 -5.00
N SER A 214 13.54 15.06 -4.83
CA SER A 214 14.62 15.32 -3.87
C SER A 214 15.45 16.58 -4.21
N ARG A 215 15.65 16.91 -5.49
CA ARG A 215 16.23 18.21 -5.88
C ARG A 215 15.31 19.39 -5.54
N LYS A 216 13.98 19.23 -5.66
CA LYS A 216 13.00 20.29 -5.36
C LYS A 216 12.88 20.58 -3.87
N SER A 217 13.06 19.59 -3.00
CA SER A 217 13.11 19.82 -1.55
C SER A 217 14.41 20.49 -1.10
N GLY A 218 15.52 20.26 -1.82
CA GLY A 218 16.85 20.79 -1.48
C GLY A 218 17.52 20.12 -0.27
N MET A 219 16.89 19.10 0.32
CA MET A 219 17.29 18.54 1.62
C MET A 219 18.24 17.34 1.53
N ALA A 220 18.39 16.73 0.35
CA ALA A 220 19.39 15.68 0.11
C ALA A 220 20.70 16.29 -0.43
N GLY A 221 21.82 16.06 0.26
CA GLY A 221 23.14 16.50 -0.19
C GLY A 221 23.64 15.85 -1.49
N ASP A 222 23.10 14.66 -1.83
CA ASP A 222 23.23 14.04 -3.16
C ASP A 222 21.87 13.41 -3.54
N PRO A 223 21.01 14.16 -4.28
CA PRO A 223 19.68 13.69 -4.68
C PRO A 223 19.71 12.47 -5.60
N ASP A 224 20.76 12.28 -6.41
CA ASP A 224 20.87 11.17 -7.36
C ASP A 224 21.28 9.87 -6.67
N ALA A 225 22.25 9.93 -5.74
CA ALA A 225 22.59 8.77 -4.92
C ALA A 225 21.48 8.43 -3.92
N TYR A 226 20.76 9.44 -3.39
CA TYR A 226 19.56 9.23 -2.60
C TYR A 226 18.50 8.48 -3.42
N ALA A 227 18.14 8.99 -4.59
CA ALA A 227 17.14 8.38 -5.46
C ALA A 227 17.49 6.95 -5.86
N ARG A 228 18.75 6.66 -6.20
CA ARG A 228 19.21 5.27 -6.47
C ARG A 228 19.01 4.34 -5.27
N ARG A 229 19.35 4.78 -4.05
CA ARG A 229 19.12 3.99 -2.83
C ARG A 229 17.64 3.73 -2.59
N VAL A 230 16.79 4.76 -2.64
CA VAL A 230 15.34 4.63 -2.44
C VAL A 230 14.72 3.73 -3.52
N ALA A 231 14.96 3.99 -4.81
CA ALA A 231 14.44 3.17 -5.92
C ALA A 231 14.84 1.68 -5.80
N SER A 232 16.08 1.39 -5.39
CA SER A 232 16.55 0.01 -5.18
C SER A 232 15.77 -0.75 -4.10
N ARG A 233 15.17 -0.05 -3.14
CA ARG A 233 14.35 -0.62 -2.07
C ARG A 233 12.86 -0.64 -2.38
N LEU A 234 12.36 0.33 -3.15
CA LEU A 234 10.95 0.42 -3.54
C LEU A 234 10.55 -0.54 -4.68
N LEU A 235 11.50 -0.99 -5.49
CA LEU A 235 11.25 -1.99 -6.53
C LEU A 235 11.65 -3.39 -6.05
N PRO A 236 10.96 -4.47 -6.45
CA PRO A 236 9.71 -4.49 -7.23
C PRO A 236 8.54 -3.87 -6.45
N ASP A 237 7.56 -3.29 -7.15
CA ASP A 237 6.46 -2.58 -6.48
C ASP A 237 5.41 -3.55 -5.93
N VAL A 238 5.56 -3.89 -4.66
CA VAL A 238 4.66 -4.74 -3.88
C VAL A 238 4.48 -4.18 -2.47
N LEU A 239 3.29 -4.40 -1.89
CA LEU A 239 3.05 -4.20 -0.46
C LEU A 239 3.42 -5.49 0.27
N HIS A 240 4.55 -5.48 0.97
CA HIS A 240 4.95 -6.61 1.83
C HIS A 240 4.09 -6.66 3.09
N TYR A 241 3.61 -7.84 3.46
CA TYR A 241 2.89 -8.08 4.72
C TYR A 241 3.22 -9.46 5.28
N ASP A 242 3.48 -9.53 6.58
CA ASP A 242 3.67 -10.74 7.35
C ASP A 242 2.81 -10.69 8.63
N PRO A 243 1.79 -11.57 8.76
CA PRO A 243 0.91 -11.62 9.93
C PRO A 243 1.61 -12.15 11.20
N GLN A 244 2.86 -12.61 11.12
CA GLN A 244 3.66 -12.96 12.30
C GLN A 244 4.28 -11.74 12.99
N TRP A 245 4.34 -10.59 12.31
CA TRP A 245 4.87 -9.34 12.84
C TRP A 245 3.77 -8.30 13.06
N PRO A 246 3.95 -7.34 13.98
CA PRO A 246 3.04 -6.21 14.11
C PRO A 246 2.87 -5.50 12.76
N SER A 247 1.62 -5.24 12.36
CA SER A 247 1.34 -4.42 11.19
C SER A 247 1.71 -2.97 11.46
N GLY A 248 2.23 -2.28 10.45
CA GLY A 248 2.50 -0.86 10.56
C GLY A 248 3.15 -0.27 9.32
N PHE A 249 2.69 0.89 8.88
CA PHE A 249 3.29 1.71 7.83
C PHE A 249 3.85 3.01 8.42
N THR A 250 5.07 2.93 8.93
CA THR A 250 5.77 4.00 9.64
C THR A 250 7.18 4.20 9.08
N PHE A 251 7.93 5.15 9.64
CA PHE A 251 9.37 5.29 9.36
C PHE A 251 10.20 4.09 9.87
N ALA A 252 9.75 3.42 10.93
CA ALA A 252 10.50 2.37 11.64
C ALA A 252 10.16 0.94 11.20
N ALA A 253 9.00 0.74 10.56
CA ALA A 253 8.53 -0.53 10.03
C ALA A 253 7.53 -0.31 8.89
N GLN A 254 7.56 -1.20 7.90
CA GLN A 254 6.67 -1.24 6.75
C GLN A 254 6.19 -2.68 6.58
N ASN A 255 5.16 -3.04 7.34
CA ASN A 255 4.54 -4.36 7.36
C ASN A 255 3.03 -4.22 7.13
N GLY A 256 2.61 -4.36 5.88
CA GLY A 256 1.27 -4.01 5.42
C GLY A 256 0.99 -2.52 5.49
N ARG A 257 -0.29 -2.18 5.52
CA ARG A 257 -0.83 -0.82 5.64
C ARG A 257 -2.28 -0.90 6.09
N HIS A 258 -2.62 -0.27 7.21
CA HIS A 258 -4.00 -0.07 7.66
C HIS A 258 -4.57 1.25 7.08
N PRO A 259 -5.86 1.35 6.73
CA PRO A 259 -6.41 2.55 6.10
C PRO A 259 -6.37 3.83 6.95
N GLU A 260 -6.30 3.71 8.27
CA GLU A 260 -6.18 4.83 9.21
C GLU A 260 -4.75 5.36 9.36
N GLU A 261 -3.75 4.68 8.80
CA GLU A 261 -2.37 5.11 8.95
C GLU A 261 -2.05 6.36 8.15
N VAL A 262 -1.20 7.19 8.75
CA VAL A 262 -0.66 8.44 8.20
C VAL A 262 0.43 8.14 7.16
N SER A 263 0.14 7.22 6.23
CA SER A 263 1.11 6.67 5.27
C SER A 263 1.65 7.73 4.32
N ASP A 264 0.86 8.74 3.97
CA ASP A 264 1.28 9.78 3.02
C ASP A 264 2.41 10.65 3.58
N LEU A 265 2.41 10.91 4.89
CA LEU A 265 3.53 11.60 5.57
C LEU A 265 4.83 10.81 5.39
N VAL A 266 4.77 9.49 5.58
CA VAL A 266 5.91 8.58 5.40
C VAL A 266 6.34 8.55 3.94
N VAL A 267 5.39 8.40 3.01
CA VAL A 267 5.62 8.39 1.55
C VAL A 267 6.28 9.66 1.07
N ASP A 268 5.69 10.83 1.34
CA ASP A 268 6.24 12.11 0.88
C ASP A 268 7.58 12.39 1.53
N THR A 269 7.79 12.03 2.80
CA THR A 269 9.08 12.21 3.46
C THR A 269 10.19 11.39 2.79
N ILE A 270 9.90 10.15 2.38
CA ILE A 270 10.87 9.25 1.74
C ILE A 270 11.05 9.56 0.24
N LEU A 271 10.03 10.11 -0.44
CA LEU A 271 10.15 10.49 -1.86
C LEU A 271 10.80 11.86 -2.04
N ASN A 272 10.60 12.79 -1.10
CA ASN A 272 11.19 14.13 -1.14
C ASN A 272 12.52 14.23 -0.37
N GLY A 273 12.80 13.33 0.57
CA GLY A 273 13.97 13.44 1.47
C GLY A 273 13.86 14.53 2.54
N SER A 274 12.63 14.97 2.85
CA SER A 274 12.30 16.03 3.81
C SER A 274 10.91 15.77 4.39
N PRO A 275 10.64 16.00 5.69
CA PRO A 275 9.29 15.90 6.22
C PRO A 275 8.30 16.72 5.40
N ALA A 276 7.16 16.11 5.08
CA ALA A 276 5.99 16.86 4.67
C ALA A 276 5.23 17.33 5.92
N LEU A 277 4.60 18.51 5.85
CA LEU A 277 3.54 18.86 6.79
C LEU A 277 2.25 18.22 6.26
N GLY A 278 1.79 17.15 6.90
CA GLY A 278 0.64 16.37 6.43
C GLY A 278 -0.26 15.94 7.58
N SER A 279 -1.56 16.22 7.43
CA SER A 279 -2.63 15.68 8.27
C SER A 279 -3.58 14.84 7.40
N PRO A 280 -3.21 13.60 7.03
CA PRO A 280 -4.10 12.73 6.28
C PRO A 280 -5.20 12.18 7.20
N LYS A 281 -6.43 12.16 6.68
CA LYS A 281 -7.50 11.30 7.17
C LYS A 281 -7.56 10.06 6.29
N ALA A 282 -8.09 8.95 6.80
CA ALA A 282 -8.36 7.79 5.96
C ALA A 282 -9.30 8.16 4.80
N ASP A 283 -8.95 7.75 3.58
CA ASP A 283 -9.79 8.02 2.40
C ASP A 283 -11.16 7.34 2.48
N VAL A 284 -11.25 6.24 3.24
CA VAL A 284 -12.42 5.39 3.43
C VAL A 284 -13.07 5.60 4.81
N HIS A 285 -14.39 5.45 4.89
CA HIS A 285 -15.06 5.25 6.16
C HIS A 285 -14.95 3.78 6.57
N LEU A 286 -14.58 3.51 7.83
CA LEU A 286 -14.40 2.16 8.35
C LEU A 286 -15.57 1.72 9.23
N GLN A 287 -15.76 0.41 9.30
CA GLN A 287 -16.70 -0.28 10.17
C GLN A 287 -16.05 -1.55 10.73
N GLU A 288 -16.48 -2.00 11.91
CA GLU A 288 -15.96 -3.25 12.50
C GLU A 288 -16.38 -4.53 11.74
N PRO A 289 -17.66 -4.74 11.36
CA PRO A 289 -18.03 -5.94 10.63
C PRO A 289 -17.49 -5.93 9.19
N PHE A 290 -17.22 -7.11 8.65
CA PHE A 290 -16.95 -7.29 7.22
C PHE A 290 -18.04 -6.57 6.38
N PRO A 291 -17.68 -5.77 5.35
CA PRO A 291 -16.39 -5.75 4.65
C PRO A 291 -15.36 -4.74 5.17
N PHE A 292 -15.43 -4.30 6.44
CA PHE A 292 -14.52 -3.34 7.09
C PHE A 292 -14.54 -1.91 6.54
N PHE A 293 -14.88 -1.69 5.27
CA PHE A 293 -15.13 -0.37 4.71
C PHE A 293 -16.63 -0.18 4.58
N SER A 294 -17.15 0.97 5.05
CA SER A 294 -18.58 1.24 4.97
C SER A 294 -19.01 1.32 3.51
N ARG A 295 -20.11 0.62 3.18
CA ARG A 295 -20.69 0.66 1.85
C ARG A 295 -21.12 2.08 1.52
N ARG A 296 -21.05 2.45 0.23
CA ARG A 296 -21.73 3.65 -0.23
C ARG A 296 -23.19 3.30 -0.45
N ASP A 297 -24.04 3.70 0.49
CA ASP A 297 -25.49 3.64 0.30
C ASP A 297 -25.95 4.71 -0.71
N SER A 298 -27.14 4.52 -1.28
CA SER A 298 -27.79 5.53 -2.12
C SER A 298 -28.05 6.79 -1.30
N VAL A 299 -27.53 7.93 -1.76
CA VAL A 299 -27.95 9.24 -1.24
C VAL A 299 -29.43 9.41 -1.59
N ALA A 300 -30.25 9.67 -0.56
CA ALA A 300 -31.67 9.99 -0.69
C ALA A 300 -31.89 11.41 -1.25
#